data_AF-A0A3E1EAM6-F1
#
_entry.id   AF-A0A3E1EAM6-F1
#
_cell.length_a   1.000
_cell.length_b   1.000
_cell.length_c   1.000
_cell.angle_alpha   90.00
_cell.angle_beta   90.00
_cell.angle_gamma   90.00
#
_symmetry.space_group_name_H-M   'P 1'
#
loop_
_entity.id
_entity.type
_entity.pdbx_description
1 polymer ?
#
loop_
_entity_poly.entity_id
_entity_poly.type
_entity_poly.pdbx_seq_one_letter_code
_entity_poly.pdbx_strand_id
1 'polypeptide(L)'
;MKPEVTTNQSCLQCHPGLKTPTALTAHTHHPAESAGSTCYNCHMPHTTYGLLRAIRSHQISNPSVRESTELGRPNACNLCHLDQPLAWTADRLSAWYGQKSPPLSADDHALSAGVQWLLKGDAEQRLLVAWSMGWAPAQKAAGHDWLYPFLAFELNDPYAAVRFASWKSLQSLPGFSGYDFDYTVADGKQKEAVALTYRKWWFEQRNPNGGYRPETLLEADGSFRQDLLDRMLQERNHRKVYLAE
;
A
#
# COMPACT_ATOMS: atom_id res chain seq x y z
N MET A 1 0.07 27.46 3.61
CA MET A 1 0.46 27.08 2.23
C MET A 1 -0.80 27.03 1.38
N LYS A 2 -0.83 27.69 0.22
CA LYS A 2 -1.99 27.63 -0.69
C LYS A 2 -2.17 26.19 -1.24
N PRO A 3 -3.39 25.69 -1.47
CA PRO A 3 -3.64 24.28 -1.80
C PRO A 3 -3.31 23.85 -3.25
N GLU A 4 -2.63 24.66 -4.06
CA GLU A 4 -2.69 24.53 -5.53
C GLU A 4 -1.59 23.68 -6.21
N VAL A 5 -0.66 23.07 -5.48
CA VAL A 5 0.51 22.38 -6.09
C VAL A 5 0.37 20.85 -6.18
N THR A 6 -0.81 20.34 -6.49
CA THR A 6 -1.04 18.92 -6.82
C THR A 6 -1.73 18.72 -8.17
N THR A 7 -1.81 19.75 -9.00
CA THR A 7 -2.40 19.66 -10.35
C THR A 7 -1.35 19.27 -11.39
N ASN A 8 -1.76 18.58 -12.44
CA ASN A 8 -0.89 18.18 -13.56
C ASN A 8 -0.27 19.37 -14.33
N GLN A 9 -0.64 20.62 -14.02
CA GLN A 9 -0.24 21.80 -14.78
C GLN A 9 1.27 21.94 -14.93
N SER A 10 2.05 21.70 -13.87
CA SER A 10 3.52 21.77 -13.94
C SER A 10 4.11 20.77 -14.94
N CYS A 11 3.51 19.59 -15.08
CA CYS A 11 3.94 18.58 -16.05
C CYS A 11 3.47 18.94 -17.46
N LEU A 12 2.21 19.39 -17.60
CA LEU A 12 1.56 19.65 -18.88
C LEU A 12 2.12 20.89 -19.61
N GLN A 13 2.87 21.76 -18.93
CA GLN A 13 3.61 22.85 -19.58
C GLN A 13 4.62 22.32 -20.61
N CYS A 14 5.33 21.25 -20.27
CA CYS A 14 6.30 20.60 -21.14
C CYS A 14 5.73 19.38 -21.89
N HIS A 15 4.63 18.80 -21.42
CA HIS A 15 3.93 17.68 -22.07
C HIS A 15 2.55 18.08 -22.63
N PRO A 16 2.47 19.03 -23.59
CA PRO A 16 1.19 19.56 -24.05
C PRO A 16 0.31 18.53 -24.76
N GLY A 17 0.90 17.47 -25.33
CA GLY A 17 0.17 16.38 -25.98
C GLY A 17 -0.74 15.59 -25.02
N LEU A 18 -0.50 15.68 -23.71
CA LEU A 18 -1.27 14.98 -22.67
C LEU A 18 -2.35 15.87 -22.04
N LYS A 19 -2.57 17.09 -22.53
CA LYS A 19 -3.54 18.04 -21.94
C LYS A 19 -4.99 17.61 -22.14
N THR A 20 -5.30 16.87 -23.20
CA THR A 20 -6.68 16.47 -23.48
C THR A 20 -7.07 15.27 -22.60
N PRO A 21 -8.31 15.19 -22.10
CA PRO A 21 -8.77 14.04 -21.33
C PRO A 21 -8.57 12.69 -22.04
N THR A 22 -8.73 12.67 -23.37
CA THR A 22 -8.51 11.48 -24.19
C THR A 22 -7.05 11.06 -24.21
N ALA A 23 -6.12 11.99 -24.46
CA ALA A 23 -4.70 11.68 -24.47
C ALA A 23 -4.19 11.31 -23.06
N LEU A 24 -4.69 11.98 -22.02
CA LEU A 24 -4.37 11.66 -20.64
C LEU A 24 -4.83 10.25 -20.28
N THR A 25 -6.09 9.91 -20.56
CA THR A 25 -6.66 8.58 -20.30
C THR A 25 -5.94 7.49 -21.10
N ALA A 26 -5.59 7.77 -22.36
CA ALA A 26 -4.82 6.83 -23.19
C ALA A 26 -3.39 6.63 -22.66
N HIS A 27 -2.80 7.63 -22.02
CA HIS A 27 -1.49 7.54 -21.42
C HIS A 27 -1.51 6.86 -20.06
N THR A 28 -2.43 7.23 -19.18
CA THR A 28 -2.46 6.75 -17.78
C THR A 28 -3.23 5.45 -17.63
N HIS A 29 -4.08 5.10 -18.59
CA HIS A 29 -5.05 4.00 -18.50
C HIS A 29 -6.04 4.12 -17.33
N HIS A 30 -6.23 5.33 -16.83
CA HIS A 30 -7.19 5.66 -15.78
C HIS A 30 -8.17 6.73 -16.27
N PRO A 31 -9.40 6.80 -15.72
CA PRO A 31 -10.31 7.91 -16.03
C PRO A 31 -9.63 9.26 -15.79
N ALA A 32 -9.86 10.24 -16.68
CA ALA A 32 -9.18 11.53 -16.66
C ALA A 32 -9.25 12.26 -15.30
N GLU A 33 -10.41 12.20 -14.64
CA GLU A 33 -10.67 12.86 -13.36
C GLU A 33 -10.28 12.02 -12.13
N SER A 34 -9.69 10.84 -12.33
CA SER A 34 -9.30 9.96 -11.24
C SER A 34 -7.90 10.30 -10.71
N ALA A 35 -7.63 9.90 -9.47
CA ALA A 35 -6.29 10.03 -8.88
C ALA A 35 -5.20 9.30 -9.70
N GLY A 36 -5.55 8.22 -10.42
CA GLY A 36 -4.63 7.51 -11.31
C GLY A 36 -4.18 8.34 -12.52
N SER A 37 -4.90 9.41 -12.85
CA SER A 37 -4.52 10.35 -13.91
C SER A 37 -3.74 11.57 -13.41
N THR A 38 -3.32 11.58 -12.14
CA THR A 38 -2.41 12.60 -11.60
C THR A 38 -0.96 12.20 -11.86
N CYS A 39 -0.21 13.00 -12.63
CA CYS A 39 1.18 12.69 -13.04
C CYS A 39 2.07 12.32 -11.85
N TYR A 40 1.94 13.05 -10.75
CA TYR A 40 2.71 12.81 -9.53
C TYR A 40 2.46 11.43 -8.92
N ASN A 41 1.27 10.85 -9.01
CA ASN A 41 0.97 9.57 -8.36
C ASN A 41 1.74 8.41 -8.97
N CYS A 42 2.08 8.50 -10.25
CA CYS A 42 2.86 7.47 -10.95
C CYS A 42 4.34 7.84 -11.04
N HIS A 43 4.66 9.08 -11.39
CA HIS A 43 6.04 9.50 -11.66
C HIS A 43 6.79 10.05 -10.45
N MET A 44 6.06 10.38 -9.38
CA MET A 44 6.60 10.88 -8.09
C MET A 44 5.84 10.22 -6.92
N PRO A 45 5.85 8.87 -6.85
CA PRO A 45 5.01 8.13 -5.92
C PRO A 45 5.44 8.35 -4.46
N HIS A 46 4.56 8.01 -3.52
CA HIS A 46 4.84 8.11 -2.08
C HIS A 46 5.73 6.95 -1.61
N THR A 47 6.96 6.90 -2.09
CA THR A 47 7.93 5.80 -1.86
C THR A 47 9.08 6.20 -0.94
N THR A 48 8.95 7.30 -0.22
CA THR A 48 9.97 7.77 0.72
C THR A 48 9.32 7.99 2.07
N TYR A 49 9.97 7.56 3.13
CA TYR A 49 9.52 7.84 4.49
C TYR A 49 10.18 9.11 5.06
N GLY A 50 9.37 9.98 5.67
CA GLY A 50 9.88 11.13 6.41
C GLY A 50 8.78 11.83 7.21
N LEU A 51 9.12 12.38 8.37
CA LEU A 51 8.16 13.08 9.27
C LEU A 51 6.91 12.23 9.59
N LEU A 52 7.11 10.94 9.93
CA LEU A 52 6.07 9.97 10.27
C LEU A 52 5.01 9.73 9.15
N ARG A 53 5.35 9.99 7.88
CA ARG A 53 4.44 9.77 6.74
C ARG A 53 5.19 9.30 5.49
N ALA A 54 4.47 8.72 4.55
CA ALA A 54 4.97 8.58 3.19
C ALA A 54 4.99 9.95 2.50
N ILE A 55 6.11 10.31 1.89
CA ILE A 55 6.31 11.54 1.12
C ILE A 55 6.59 11.18 -0.33
N ARG A 56 6.23 12.09 -1.23
CA ARG A 56 6.50 11.93 -2.65
C ARG A 56 8.01 11.88 -2.92
N SER A 57 8.40 10.91 -3.73
CA SER A 57 9.71 10.93 -4.37
C SER A 57 9.86 12.20 -5.21
N HIS A 58 11.01 12.85 -5.11
CA HIS A 58 11.38 13.94 -6.02
C HIS A 58 12.16 13.45 -7.24
N GLN A 59 12.41 12.14 -7.33
CA GLN A 59 12.93 11.51 -8.53
C GLN A 59 11.78 11.22 -9.48
N ILE A 60 11.71 11.98 -10.57
CA ILE A 60 10.75 11.77 -11.64
C ILE A 60 11.21 10.56 -12.46
N SER A 61 10.43 9.49 -12.45
CA SER A 61 10.76 8.21 -13.10
C SER A 61 9.52 7.60 -13.75
N ASN A 62 9.71 6.62 -14.64
CA ASN A 62 8.59 5.86 -15.20
C ASN A 62 8.25 4.68 -14.27
N PRO A 63 6.97 4.42 -13.98
CA PRO A 63 6.57 3.26 -13.18
C PRO A 63 7.17 1.97 -13.74
N SER A 64 7.74 1.15 -12.86
CA SER A 64 8.38 -0.11 -13.21
C SER A 64 8.29 -1.12 -12.07
N VAL A 65 8.12 -2.39 -12.42
CA VAL A 65 8.21 -3.49 -11.44
C VAL A 65 9.66 -3.77 -11.02
N ARG A 66 10.64 -3.36 -11.84
CA ARG A 66 12.08 -3.57 -11.54
C ARG A 66 12.50 -2.91 -10.23
N GLU A 67 11.93 -1.77 -9.89
CA GLU A 67 12.23 -1.07 -8.64
C GLU A 67 11.89 -1.94 -7.42
N SER A 68 10.82 -2.73 -7.52
CA SER A 68 10.41 -3.66 -6.47
C SER A 68 11.30 -4.89 -6.42
N THR A 69 11.65 -5.48 -7.57
CA THR A 69 12.43 -6.73 -7.61
C THR A 69 13.93 -6.51 -7.37
N GLU A 70 14.49 -5.40 -7.86
CA GLU A 70 15.94 -5.13 -7.81
C GLU A 70 16.32 -4.32 -6.56
N LEU A 71 15.46 -3.40 -6.10
CA LEU A 71 15.77 -2.47 -5.01
C LEU A 71 14.90 -2.67 -3.77
N GLY A 72 13.93 -3.59 -3.80
CA GLY A 72 13.00 -3.81 -2.70
C GLY A 72 12.07 -2.61 -2.43
N ARG A 73 11.86 -1.70 -3.40
CA ARG A 73 11.01 -0.52 -3.18
C ARG A 73 9.59 -0.75 -3.70
N PRO A 74 8.54 -0.42 -2.93
CA PRO A 74 7.18 -0.47 -3.45
C PRO A 74 7.03 0.39 -4.71
N ASN A 75 6.42 -0.16 -5.76
CA ASN A 75 6.17 0.60 -6.99
C ASN A 75 4.86 1.41 -6.91
N ALA A 76 4.74 2.40 -7.78
CA ALA A 76 3.59 3.33 -7.81
C ALA A 76 2.23 2.64 -7.99
N CYS A 77 2.17 1.55 -8.78
CA CYS A 77 0.92 0.86 -9.09
C CYS A 77 0.39 0.12 -7.86
N ASN A 78 1.24 -0.68 -7.21
CA ASN A 78 0.84 -1.51 -6.07
C ASN A 78 0.67 -0.71 -4.75
N LEU A 79 1.05 0.57 -4.70
CA LEU A 79 0.67 1.47 -3.60
C LEU A 79 -0.77 2.00 -3.71
N CYS A 80 -1.41 1.87 -4.88
CA CYS A 80 -2.86 2.04 -5.06
C CYS A 80 -3.59 0.70 -5.11
N HIS A 81 -3.11 -0.21 -5.95
CA HIS A 81 -3.62 -1.55 -6.16
C HIS A 81 -2.98 -2.54 -5.18
N LEU A 82 -3.22 -2.26 -3.91
CA LEU A 82 -2.67 -3.01 -2.77
C LEU A 82 -3.10 -4.48 -2.79
N ASP A 83 -4.17 -4.83 -3.50
CA ASP A 83 -4.73 -6.17 -3.63
C ASP A 83 -4.09 -6.99 -4.76
N GLN A 84 -3.30 -6.37 -5.63
CA GLN A 84 -2.78 -7.01 -6.84
C GLN A 84 -1.35 -7.56 -6.67
N PRO A 85 -1.01 -8.69 -7.32
CA PRO A 85 0.35 -9.22 -7.37
C PRO A 85 1.28 -8.35 -8.24
N LEU A 86 2.60 -8.54 -8.13
CA LEU A 86 3.57 -7.84 -9.00
C LEU A 86 3.44 -8.27 -10.46
N ALA A 87 3.11 -9.53 -10.72
CA ALA A 87 2.87 -10.01 -12.08
C ALA A 87 1.74 -9.26 -12.78
N TRP A 88 0.67 -8.92 -12.05
CA TRP A 88 -0.42 -8.09 -12.61
C TRP A 88 0.12 -6.74 -13.08
N THR A 89 0.95 -6.08 -12.27
CA THR A 89 1.55 -4.79 -12.65
C THR A 89 2.48 -4.95 -13.85
N ALA A 90 3.30 -6.00 -13.87
CA ALA A 90 4.23 -6.27 -14.97
C ALA A 90 3.48 -6.50 -16.29
N ASP A 91 2.38 -7.26 -16.26
CA ASP A 91 1.55 -7.54 -17.43
C ASP A 91 0.88 -6.26 -17.95
N ARG A 92 0.38 -5.39 -17.06
CA ARG A 92 -0.19 -4.10 -17.46
C ARG A 92 0.86 -3.20 -18.10
N LEU A 93 2.03 -3.04 -17.49
CA LEU A 93 3.12 -2.21 -18.02
C LEU A 93 3.67 -2.75 -19.34
N SER A 94 3.72 -4.07 -19.51
CA SER A 94 4.07 -4.73 -20.76
C SER A 94 3.03 -4.46 -21.85
N ALA A 95 1.75 -4.68 -21.55
CA ALA A 95 0.67 -4.48 -22.52
C ALA A 95 0.51 -3.02 -22.94
N TRP A 96 0.70 -2.07 -22.03
CA TRP A 96 0.48 -0.64 -22.28
C TRP A 96 1.70 0.06 -22.88
N TYR A 97 2.91 -0.30 -22.44
CA TYR A 97 4.12 0.45 -22.76
C TYR A 97 5.27 -0.41 -23.31
N GLY A 98 5.05 -1.72 -23.50
CA GLY A 98 6.07 -2.64 -24.00
C GLY A 98 7.23 -2.88 -23.03
N GLN A 99 7.04 -2.62 -21.72
CA GLN A 99 8.07 -2.89 -20.73
C GLN A 99 8.33 -4.39 -20.59
N LYS A 100 9.60 -4.78 -20.53
CA LYS A 100 9.97 -6.17 -20.27
C LYS A 100 9.73 -6.52 -18.80
N SER A 101 8.93 -7.55 -18.56
CA SER A 101 8.73 -8.09 -17.23
C SER A 101 10.07 -8.61 -16.65
N PRO A 102 10.47 -8.21 -15.43
CA PRO A 102 11.61 -8.82 -14.76
C PRO A 102 11.29 -10.28 -14.33
N PRO A 103 12.28 -11.08 -13.94
CA PRO A 103 12.02 -12.34 -13.27
C PRO A 103 11.21 -12.13 -11.99
N LEU A 104 10.14 -12.90 -11.81
CA LEU A 104 9.24 -12.82 -10.66
C LEU A 104 9.22 -14.16 -9.91
N SER A 105 9.09 -14.10 -8.59
CA SER A 105 8.94 -15.29 -7.75
C SER A 105 7.53 -15.88 -7.85
N ALA A 106 7.31 -17.10 -7.35
CA ALA A 106 5.98 -17.69 -7.29
C ALA A 106 4.99 -16.83 -6.47
N ASP A 107 5.45 -16.23 -5.36
CA ASP A 107 4.63 -15.31 -4.57
C ASP A 107 4.30 -14.03 -5.35
N ASP A 108 5.24 -13.48 -6.13
CA ASP A 108 5.01 -12.28 -6.97
C ASP A 108 3.97 -12.50 -8.07
N HIS A 109 3.74 -13.76 -8.46
CA HIS A 109 2.68 -14.14 -9.38
C HIS A 109 1.32 -14.33 -8.70
N ALA A 110 1.32 -14.87 -7.48
CA ALA A 110 0.09 -15.37 -6.84
C ALA A 110 -0.48 -14.44 -5.76
N LEU A 111 0.35 -13.65 -5.09
CA LEU A 111 -0.01 -12.95 -3.86
C LEU A 111 0.17 -11.45 -4.03
N SER A 112 -0.73 -10.70 -3.41
CA SER A 112 -0.69 -9.25 -3.35
C SER A 112 0.69 -8.74 -2.96
N ALA A 113 1.25 -7.84 -3.78
CA ALA A 113 2.55 -7.23 -3.49
C ALA A 113 2.48 -6.40 -2.20
N GLY A 114 1.35 -5.71 -1.96
CA GLY A 114 1.10 -4.96 -0.73
C GLY A 114 1.15 -5.87 0.51
N VAL A 115 0.47 -7.02 0.47
CA VAL A 115 0.46 -7.98 1.59
C VAL A 115 1.85 -8.56 1.81
N GLN A 116 2.58 -8.91 0.75
CA GLN A 116 3.96 -9.38 0.88
C GLN A 116 4.85 -8.33 1.55
N TRP A 117 4.83 -7.09 1.08
CA TRP A 117 5.61 -6.00 1.68
C TRP A 117 5.22 -5.70 3.11
N LEU A 118 3.93 -5.77 3.44
CA LEU A 118 3.44 -5.54 4.80
C LEU A 118 3.81 -6.67 5.76
N LEU A 119 3.76 -7.93 5.32
CA LEU A 119 3.97 -9.06 6.21
C LEU A 119 5.44 -9.47 6.31
N LYS A 120 6.17 -9.50 5.20
CA LYS A 120 7.56 -9.98 5.15
C LYS A 120 8.61 -8.93 4.78
N GLY A 121 8.17 -7.79 4.26
CA GLY A 121 9.06 -6.69 3.88
C GLY A 121 9.82 -6.08 5.06
N ASP A 122 10.79 -5.21 4.77
CA ASP A 122 11.49 -4.42 5.77
C ASP A 122 10.60 -3.33 6.41
N ALA A 123 11.11 -2.65 7.42
CA ALA A 123 10.34 -1.66 8.17
C ALA A 123 9.85 -0.47 7.31
N GLU A 124 10.61 -0.07 6.28
CA GLU A 124 10.19 1.01 5.38
C GLU A 124 9.06 0.51 4.47
N GLN A 125 9.20 -0.68 3.89
CA GLN A 125 8.15 -1.30 3.08
C GLN A 125 6.84 -1.44 3.87
N ARG A 126 6.90 -1.99 5.09
CA ARG A 126 5.73 -2.15 5.96
C ARG A 126 5.09 -0.80 6.28
N LEU A 127 5.90 0.21 6.58
CA LEU A 127 5.39 1.56 6.83
C LEU A 127 4.69 2.16 5.62
N LEU A 128 5.30 2.10 4.43
CA LEU A 128 4.75 2.68 3.20
C LEU A 128 3.44 2.01 2.81
N VAL A 129 3.34 0.69 2.98
CA VAL A 129 2.10 -0.04 2.74
C VAL A 129 1.05 0.28 3.79
N ALA A 130 1.39 0.24 5.09
CA ALA A 130 0.47 0.59 6.16
C ALA A 130 -0.09 2.01 5.97
N TRP A 131 0.75 2.97 5.58
CA TRP A 131 0.30 4.32 5.24
C TRP A 131 -0.60 4.35 4.01
N SER A 132 -0.24 3.60 2.95
CA SER A 132 -1.03 3.53 1.71
C SER A 132 -2.42 2.93 1.94
N MET A 133 -2.56 1.98 2.87
CA MET A 133 -3.86 1.44 3.27
C MET A 133 -4.81 2.51 3.85
N GLY A 134 -4.27 3.62 4.38
CA GLY A 134 -5.04 4.77 4.84
C GLY A 134 -5.29 5.84 3.77
N TRP A 135 -4.64 5.73 2.60
CA TRP A 135 -4.69 6.72 1.54
C TRP A 135 -5.93 6.53 0.66
N ALA A 136 -6.76 7.58 0.56
CA ALA A 136 -8.07 7.48 -0.11
C ALA A 136 -8.02 6.96 -1.57
N PRO A 137 -7.06 7.35 -2.42
CA PRO A 137 -6.89 6.76 -3.75
C PRO A 137 -6.64 5.24 -3.73
N ALA A 138 -5.85 4.74 -2.78
CA ALA A 138 -5.58 3.31 -2.66
C ALA A 138 -6.80 2.54 -2.17
N GLN A 139 -7.50 3.05 -1.14
CA GLN A 139 -8.77 2.47 -0.68
C GLN A 139 -9.82 2.42 -1.79
N LYS A 140 -9.89 3.44 -2.64
CA LYS A 140 -10.79 3.46 -3.81
C LYS A 140 -10.38 2.45 -4.88
N ALA A 141 -9.09 2.21 -5.08
CA ALA A 141 -8.57 1.33 -6.12
C ALA A 141 -8.61 -0.15 -5.71
N ALA A 142 -8.25 -0.47 -4.47
CA ALA A 142 -8.13 -1.85 -3.95
C ALA A 142 -9.34 -2.31 -3.13
N GLY A 143 -10.26 -1.40 -2.79
CA GLY A 143 -11.27 -1.63 -1.75
C GLY A 143 -10.66 -1.58 -0.34
N HIS A 144 -11.50 -1.41 0.67
CA HIS A 144 -11.06 -1.21 2.05
C HIS A 144 -11.43 -2.35 3.02
N ASP A 145 -12.39 -3.21 2.67
CA ASP A 145 -12.95 -4.23 3.57
C ASP A 145 -11.92 -5.25 4.09
N TRP A 146 -10.85 -5.46 3.33
CA TRP A 146 -9.80 -6.43 3.65
C TRP A 146 -8.61 -5.82 4.40
N LEU A 147 -8.54 -4.49 4.55
CA LEU A 147 -7.38 -3.79 5.12
C LEU A 147 -7.31 -3.90 6.64
N TYR A 148 -8.46 -3.98 7.30
CA TYR A 148 -8.59 -3.99 8.77
C TYR A 148 -7.72 -5.02 9.50
N PRO A 149 -7.78 -6.34 9.17
CA PRO A 149 -7.02 -7.33 9.92
C PRO A 149 -5.50 -7.13 9.80
N PHE A 150 -5.03 -6.63 8.67
CA PHE A 150 -3.62 -6.30 8.45
C PHE A 150 -3.19 -5.10 9.28
N LEU A 151 -3.95 -4.00 9.25
CA LEU A 151 -3.65 -2.82 10.04
C LEU A 151 -3.74 -3.11 11.55
N ALA A 152 -4.70 -3.93 11.96
CA ALA A 152 -4.81 -4.42 13.34
C ALA A 152 -3.56 -5.19 13.76
N PHE A 153 -3.07 -6.09 12.91
CA PHE A 153 -1.87 -6.88 13.15
C PHE A 153 -0.63 -6.01 13.31
N GLU A 154 -0.45 -5.01 12.44
CA GLU A 154 0.70 -4.10 12.46
C GLU A 154 0.69 -3.09 13.64
N LEU A 155 -0.36 -3.06 14.48
CA LEU A 155 -0.32 -2.37 15.78
C LEU A 155 0.69 -3.00 16.75
N ASN A 156 1.21 -4.20 16.44
CA ASN A 156 2.26 -4.88 17.19
C ASN A 156 3.57 -5.01 16.39
N ASP A 157 3.77 -4.18 15.36
CA ASP A 157 5.07 -4.14 14.66
C ASP A 157 6.18 -3.66 15.62
N PRO A 158 7.41 -4.21 15.55
CA PRO A 158 8.53 -3.74 16.37
C PRO A 158 8.84 -2.25 16.24
N TYR A 159 8.55 -1.63 15.09
CA TYR A 159 8.81 -0.21 14.83
C TYR A 159 7.58 0.66 15.16
N ALA A 160 7.77 1.62 16.06
CA ALA A 160 6.74 2.59 16.42
C ALA A 160 6.18 3.36 15.20
N ALA A 161 7.02 3.61 14.18
CA ALA A 161 6.60 4.28 12.96
C ALA A 161 5.60 3.46 12.14
N VAL A 162 5.76 2.13 12.07
CA VAL A 162 4.79 1.23 11.42
C VAL A 162 3.50 1.20 12.23
N ARG A 163 3.58 1.05 13.55
CA ARG A 163 2.40 1.10 14.44
C ARG A 163 1.63 2.41 14.30
N PHE A 164 2.32 3.55 14.21
CA PHE A 164 1.72 4.86 13.98
C PHE A 164 0.99 4.90 12.63
N ALA A 165 1.64 4.48 11.55
CA ALA A 165 1.03 4.45 10.22
C ALA A 165 -0.23 3.57 10.22
N SER A 166 -0.17 2.39 10.84
CA SER A 166 -1.30 1.46 10.93
C SER A 166 -2.47 2.05 11.71
N TRP A 167 -2.20 2.66 12.87
CA TRP A 167 -3.20 3.36 13.67
C TRP A 167 -3.84 4.55 12.94
N LYS A 168 -3.04 5.36 12.24
CA LYS A 168 -3.56 6.48 11.45
C LYS A 168 -4.42 5.99 10.28
N SER A 169 -4.03 4.90 9.63
CA SER A 169 -4.78 4.31 8.53
C SER A 169 -6.06 3.63 8.99
N LEU A 170 -6.08 2.99 10.18
CA LEU A 170 -7.34 2.49 10.77
C LEU A 170 -8.35 3.60 10.95
N GLN A 171 -7.92 4.78 11.40
CA GLN A 171 -8.83 5.91 11.61
C GLN A 171 -9.50 6.44 10.33
N SER A 172 -8.98 6.13 9.14
CA SER A 172 -9.65 6.49 7.88
C SER A 172 -10.69 5.47 7.43
N LEU A 173 -10.77 4.32 8.09
CA LEU A 173 -11.72 3.25 7.78
C LEU A 173 -13.06 3.41 8.51
N PRO A 174 -14.18 3.00 7.88
CA PRO A 174 -15.49 2.93 8.55
C PRO A 174 -15.43 2.20 9.88
N GLY A 175 -16.07 2.77 10.90
CA GLY A 175 -16.14 2.22 12.27
C GLY A 175 -14.94 2.53 13.16
N PHE A 176 -13.86 3.15 12.64
CA PHE A 176 -12.62 3.42 13.38
C PHE A 176 -12.24 4.91 13.46
N SER A 177 -13.08 5.81 12.94
CA SER A 177 -12.86 7.26 13.12
C SER A 177 -12.73 7.61 14.60
N GLY A 178 -11.64 8.28 14.97
CA GLY A 178 -11.34 8.66 16.36
C GLY A 178 -10.87 7.50 17.25
N TYR A 179 -10.58 6.32 16.69
CA TYR A 179 -9.98 5.22 17.42
C TYR A 179 -8.66 5.66 18.06
N ASP A 180 -8.54 5.48 19.38
CA ASP A 180 -7.38 5.91 20.16
C ASP A 180 -6.42 4.75 20.40
N PHE A 181 -5.13 5.01 20.21
CA PHE A 181 -4.05 4.06 20.47
C PHE A 181 -2.73 4.81 20.60
N ASP A 182 -2.03 4.58 21.72
CA ASP A 182 -0.66 5.04 21.89
C ASP A 182 0.29 4.04 21.22
N TYR A 183 0.85 4.46 20.07
CA TYR A 183 1.78 3.66 19.28
C TYR A 183 3.16 3.48 19.93
N THR A 184 3.41 4.07 21.10
CA THR A 184 4.67 3.96 21.86
C THR A 184 4.60 3.00 23.04
N VAL A 185 3.43 2.41 23.32
CA VAL A 185 3.22 1.49 24.45
C VAL A 185 4.07 0.22 24.37
N ALA A 186 4.25 -0.44 25.51
CA ALA A 186 4.96 -1.72 25.62
C ALA A 186 4.20 -2.90 24.96
N ASP A 187 4.93 -3.98 24.65
CA ASP A 187 4.45 -5.17 23.93
C ASP A 187 3.11 -5.74 24.44
N GLY A 188 2.92 -5.85 25.76
CA GLY A 188 1.65 -6.36 26.32
C GLY A 188 0.44 -5.53 25.92
N LYS A 189 0.58 -4.20 25.84
CA LYS A 189 -0.47 -3.27 25.42
C LYS A 189 -0.65 -3.24 23.90
N GLN A 190 0.41 -3.47 23.14
CA GLN A 190 0.32 -3.65 21.69
C GLN A 190 -0.54 -4.89 21.35
N LYS A 191 -0.25 -6.04 21.95
CA LYS A 191 -1.03 -7.28 21.77
C LYS A 191 -2.50 -7.15 22.17
N GLU A 192 -2.77 -6.43 23.26
CA GLU A 192 -4.14 -6.11 23.68
C GLU A 192 -4.86 -5.27 22.60
N ALA A 193 -4.20 -4.25 22.06
CA ALA A 193 -4.76 -3.42 21.00
C ALA A 193 -5.05 -4.20 19.71
N VAL A 194 -4.15 -5.10 19.29
CA VAL A 194 -4.39 -6.02 18.15
C VAL A 194 -5.69 -6.80 18.38
N ALA A 195 -5.83 -7.46 19.53
CA ALA A 195 -6.97 -8.32 19.84
C ALA A 195 -8.30 -7.54 19.88
N LEU A 196 -8.29 -6.34 20.48
CA LEU A 196 -9.47 -5.47 20.54
C LEU A 196 -9.85 -4.94 19.15
N THR A 197 -8.88 -4.52 18.35
CA THR A 197 -9.09 -4.01 16.99
C THR A 197 -9.64 -5.10 16.08
N TYR A 198 -9.02 -6.29 16.11
CA TYR A 198 -9.46 -7.43 15.32
C TYR A 198 -10.87 -7.87 15.72
N ARG A 199 -11.17 -7.94 17.03
CA ARG A 199 -12.51 -8.25 17.53
C ARG A 199 -13.55 -7.25 17.02
N LYS A 200 -13.27 -5.95 17.15
CA LYS A 200 -14.18 -4.90 16.67
C LYS A 200 -14.46 -5.06 15.19
N TRP A 201 -13.43 -5.24 14.37
CA TRP A 201 -13.62 -5.50 12.95
C TRP A 201 -14.45 -6.78 12.72
N TRP A 202 -14.08 -7.88 13.35
CA TRP A 202 -14.71 -9.20 13.14
C TRP A 202 -16.22 -9.21 13.41
N PHE A 203 -16.66 -8.52 14.46
CA PHE A 203 -18.05 -8.51 14.91
C PHE A 203 -18.88 -7.32 14.42
N GLU A 204 -18.26 -6.19 14.08
CA GLU A 204 -18.99 -4.96 13.76
C GLU A 204 -18.80 -4.47 12.33
N GLN A 205 -17.66 -4.74 11.69
CA GLN A 205 -17.31 -4.14 10.39
C GLN A 205 -17.14 -5.16 9.26
N ARG A 206 -16.70 -6.38 9.59
CA ARG A 206 -16.43 -7.45 8.61
C ARG A 206 -17.70 -7.78 7.85
N ASN A 207 -17.59 -7.88 6.53
CA ASN A 207 -18.64 -8.41 5.68
C ASN A 207 -18.38 -9.91 5.44
N PRO A 208 -19.13 -10.84 6.05
CA PRO A 208 -18.91 -12.28 5.88
C PRO A 208 -19.15 -12.77 4.46
N ASN A 209 -19.88 -11.99 3.64
CA ASN A 209 -20.15 -12.26 2.24
C ASN A 209 -19.33 -11.36 1.31
N GLY A 210 -18.27 -10.71 1.84
CA GLY A 210 -17.49 -9.70 1.13
C GLY A 210 -16.70 -10.22 -0.06
N GLY A 211 -16.49 -11.54 -0.16
CA GLY A 211 -15.76 -12.14 -1.28
C GLY A 211 -14.32 -11.64 -1.35
N TYR A 212 -13.54 -11.88 -0.29
CA TYR A 212 -12.15 -11.47 -0.21
C TYR A 212 -11.31 -12.10 -1.32
N ARG A 213 -10.43 -11.30 -1.93
CA ARG A 213 -9.55 -11.75 -2.99
C ARG A 213 -8.55 -12.78 -2.46
N PRO A 214 -8.39 -13.95 -3.10
CA PRO A 214 -7.41 -14.94 -2.66
C PRO A 214 -5.97 -14.41 -2.72
N GLU A 215 -5.68 -13.38 -3.52
CA GLU A 215 -4.35 -12.78 -3.57
C GLU A 215 -3.98 -12.07 -2.24
N THR A 216 -4.96 -11.67 -1.42
CA THR A 216 -4.72 -10.90 -0.18
C THR A 216 -4.50 -11.76 1.04
N LEU A 217 -4.31 -13.08 0.93
CA LEU A 217 -4.11 -14.02 2.05
C LEU A 217 -5.31 -14.16 3.00
N LEU A 218 -6.46 -13.60 2.65
CA LEU A 218 -7.70 -13.84 3.36
C LEU A 218 -8.47 -14.99 2.71
N GLU A 219 -9.08 -15.81 3.54
CA GLU A 219 -10.12 -16.75 3.16
C GLU A 219 -11.42 -16.02 2.81
N ALA A 220 -12.39 -16.73 2.23
CA ALA A 220 -13.68 -16.15 1.86
C ALA A 220 -14.45 -15.56 3.05
N ASP A 221 -14.22 -16.08 4.27
CA ASP A 221 -14.79 -15.56 5.51
C ASP A 221 -13.96 -14.42 6.13
N GLY A 222 -12.83 -14.03 5.52
CA GLY A 222 -11.95 -12.98 6.02
C GLY A 222 -10.95 -13.45 7.07
N SER A 223 -10.96 -14.72 7.49
CA SER A 223 -9.86 -15.27 8.27
C SER A 223 -8.57 -15.31 7.45
N PHE A 224 -7.41 -15.31 8.11
CA PHE A 224 -6.15 -15.47 7.40
C PHE A 224 -5.95 -16.92 6.96
N ARG A 225 -5.35 -17.10 5.78
CA ARG A 225 -4.71 -18.36 5.41
C ARG A 225 -3.48 -18.58 6.27
N GLN A 226 -3.67 -19.31 7.36
CA GLN A 226 -2.71 -19.37 8.47
C GLN A 226 -1.34 -19.88 8.05
N ASP A 227 -1.28 -20.87 7.17
CA ASP A 227 -0.03 -21.44 6.64
C ASP A 227 0.81 -20.40 5.89
N LEU A 228 0.16 -19.58 5.04
CA LEU A 228 0.82 -18.52 4.31
C LEU A 228 1.20 -17.35 5.21
N LEU A 229 0.33 -16.98 6.15
CA LEU A 229 0.63 -15.95 7.13
C LEU A 229 1.88 -16.32 7.95
N ASP A 230 1.91 -17.53 8.50
CA ASP A 230 3.03 -18.01 9.30
C ASP A 230 4.33 -18.04 8.50
N ARG A 231 4.28 -18.52 7.24
CA ARG A 231 5.44 -18.50 6.34
C ARG A 231 5.95 -17.08 6.09
N MET A 232 5.07 -16.14 5.76
CA MET A 232 5.47 -14.76 5.52
C MET A 232 6.08 -14.10 6.77
N LEU A 233 5.52 -14.36 7.95
CA LEU A 233 6.06 -13.82 9.19
C LEU A 233 7.43 -14.43 9.54
N GLN A 234 7.67 -15.70 9.24
CA GLN A 234 9.01 -16.31 9.36
C GLN A 234 10.02 -15.70 8.39
N GLU A 235 9.57 -15.28 7.20
CA GLU A 235 10.37 -14.57 6.21
C GLU A 235 10.53 -13.06 6.50
N ARG A 236 9.91 -12.53 7.57
CA ARG A 236 9.90 -11.08 7.83
C ARG A 236 11.30 -10.53 8.04
N ASN A 237 11.60 -9.46 7.32
CA ASN A 237 12.83 -8.72 7.51
C ASN A 237 12.78 -7.92 8.83
N HIS A 238 13.52 -8.44 9.82
CA HIS A 238 13.71 -7.84 11.14
C HIS A 238 15.02 -7.04 11.26
N ARG A 239 15.69 -6.72 10.15
CA ARG A 239 16.92 -5.91 10.18
C ARG A 239 16.64 -4.63 10.94
N LYS A 240 17.46 -4.37 11.96
CA LYS A 240 17.41 -3.12 12.73
C LYS A 240 17.83 -1.96 11.85
N VAL A 241 16.96 -0.97 11.69
CA VAL A 241 17.28 0.30 11.04
C VAL A 241 17.91 1.19 12.09
N TYR A 242 19.23 1.36 11.99
CA TYR A 242 19.98 2.32 12.79
C TYR A 242 20.13 3.59 11.95
N LEU A 243 19.42 4.64 12.34
CA LEU A 243 19.72 5.99 11.88
C LEU A 243 20.80 6.52 12.83
N ALA A 244 22.06 6.48 12.40
CA ALA A 244 23.10 7.22 13.11
C ALA A 244 22.81 8.71 12.89
N GLU A 245 22.59 9.44 13.99
CA GLU A 245 22.53 10.90 13.99
C GLU A 245 23.90 11.51 13.72
#